data_AF-A0A975J1U9-F1
#
_entry.id   AF-A0A975J1U9-F1
#
_cell.length_a   1.000
_cell.length_b   1.000
_cell.length_c   1.000
_cell.angle_alpha   90.00
_cell.angle_beta   90.00
_cell.angle_gamma   90.00
#
_symmetry.space_group_name_H-M   'P 1'
#
loop_
_entity.id
_entity.type
_entity.pdbx_description
1 polymer ?
#
loop_
_entity_poly.entity_id
_entity_poly.type
_entity_poly.pdbx_seq_one_letter_code
_entity_poly.pdbx_strand_id
1 'polypeptide(L)'
;MKTTSIALAILPLLTANVMARPFDSIQPTRSGGLSSTSRITTTDRLMKMDDRVVIVRQGRAIPMTAETTLTNGSRVSLDGTLISQSGSRQKLPDCTVLGPDGGRVPDHASRVVMIDGQMMVMRDGATRRMEMSTSLGSGRTVTQDGYLIEGSRKREIPEGAIFTIGSSAR
;
A
#
# COMPACT_ATOMS: atom_id res chain seq x y z
N MET A 1 -13.74 31.14 68.18
CA MET A 1 -13.30 32.43 68.74
C MET A 1 -12.32 33.07 67.78
N LYS A 2 -12.61 34.33 67.38
CA LYS A 2 -11.68 35.38 66.92
C LYS A 2 -10.89 35.12 65.62
N THR A 3 -10.69 36.00 64.66
CA THR A 3 -10.98 37.43 64.38
C THR A 3 -10.38 37.64 62.96
N THR A 4 -11.13 38.06 61.93
CA THR A 4 -11.16 39.44 61.36
C THR A 4 -9.79 39.87 60.76
N SER A 5 -9.59 40.50 59.59
CA SER A 5 -10.33 40.85 58.37
C SER A 5 -9.41 41.80 57.55
N ILE A 6 -9.69 42.00 56.24
CA ILE A 6 -9.46 43.26 55.44
C ILE A 6 -7.99 43.56 55.05
N ALA A 7 -7.58 44.07 53.87
CA ALA A 7 -8.14 44.85 52.75
C ALA A 7 -7.21 44.65 51.51
N LEU A 8 -7.62 44.67 50.23
CA LEU A 8 -8.30 45.69 49.40
C LEU A 8 -7.32 46.53 48.54
N ALA A 9 -7.40 46.34 47.22
CA ALA A 9 -7.02 47.28 46.13
C ALA A 9 -7.63 46.70 44.82
N ILE A 10 -8.90 46.92 44.45
CA ILE A 10 -9.53 48.04 43.68
C ILE A 10 -8.59 48.57 42.55
N LEU A 11 -8.87 48.63 41.24
CA LEU A 11 -10.00 49.05 40.35
C LEU A 11 -9.63 48.65 38.88
N PRO A 12 -10.36 49.00 37.78
CA PRO A 12 -11.81 48.93 37.51
C PRO A 12 -12.21 48.42 36.09
N LEU A 13 -13.51 48.12 35.99
CA LEU A 13 -14.46 48.11 34.87
C LEU A 13 -13.99 48.31 33.41
N LEU A 14 -14.48 47.42 32.53
CA LEU A 14 -15.21 47.86 31.33
C LEU A 14 -16.43 46.96 31.06
N THR A 15 -17.58 47.60 30.96
CA THR A 15 -18.89 47.04 30.62
C THR A 15 -18.96 46.78 29.12
N ALA A 16 -19.42 45.60 28.69
CA ALA A 16 -19.95 45.44 27.34
C ALA A 16 -20.95 44.26 27.26
N ASN A 17 -22.22 44.63 27.31
CA ASN A 17 -23.37 44.08 26.58
C ASN A 17 -23.45 42.57 26.29
N VAL A 18 -24.41 41.97 26.98
CA VAL A 18 -25.21 40.85 26.46
C VAL A 18 -25.95 41.33 25.20
N MET A 19 -25.64 40.72 24.06
CA MET A 19 -26.61 40.59 22.97
C MET A 19 -26.57 39.17 22.42
N ALA A 20 -27.58 38.39 22.77
CA ALA A 20 -27.85 37.09 22.20
C ALA A 20 -28.25 37.24 20.73
N ARG A 21 -27.59 36.51 19.83
CA ARG A 21 -28.11 36.06 18.52
C ARG A 21 -27.46 34.73 18.10
N PRO A 22 -28.17 33.93 17.28
CA PRO A 22 -28.28 32.50 17.46
C PRO A 22 -27.28 31.70 16.60
N PHE A 23 -27.02 30.48 17.05
CA PHE A 23 -26.78 29.27 16.26
C PHE A 23 -26.40 29.50 14.80
N ASP A 24 -25.11 29.74 14.54
CA ASP A 24 -24.55 29.42 13.24
C ASP A 24 -23.52 28.32 13.43
N SER A 25 -23.78 27.23 12.73
CA SER A 25 -23.00 26.02 12.79
C SER A 25 -21.58 26.39 12.41
N ILE A 26 -20.62 26.20 13.32
CA ILE A 26 -19.23 26.07 12.91
C ILE A 26 -19.20 24.86 11.99
N GLN A 27 -19.30 25.13 10.69
CA GLN A 27 -19.01 24.15 9.66
C GLN A 27 -17.65 23.57 10.03
N PRO A 28 -17.48 22.23 10.04
CA PRO A 28 -16.16 21.67 10.18
C PRO A 28 -15.37 22.23 9.01
N THR A 29 -14.49 23.19 9.31
CA THR A 29 -13.44 23.61 8.40
C THR A 29 -12.79 22.32 7.98
N ARG A 30 -12.83 22.04 6.67
CA ARG A 30 -12.05 21.02 5.98
C ARG A 30 -10.58 21.18 6.39
N SER A 31 -10.22 20.68 7.57
CA SER A 31 -8.90 20.15 7.81
C SER A 31 -8.90 18.90 6.96
N GLY A 32 -8.31 19.00 5.78
CA GLY A 32 -8.00 17.85 4.95
C GLY A 32 -7.28 16.86 5.85
N GLY A 33 -8.04 15.89 6.36
CA GLY A 33 -7.49 14.62 6.72
C GLY A 33 -6.75 14.21 5.46
N LEU A 34 -5.43 14.17 5.56
CA LEU A 34 -4.62 13.38 4.68
C LEU A 34 -5.23 11.98 4.76
N SER A 35 -6.22 11.72 3.91
CA SER A 35 -6.44 10.38 3.40
C SER A 35 -5.08 10.06 2.83
N SER A 36 -4.35 9.19 3.51
CA SER A 36 -3.05 8.68 3.10
C SER A 36 -3.24 7.80 1.86
N THR A 37 -3.97 8.29 0.87
CA THR A 37 -4.16 7.63 -0.42
C THR A 37 -2.84 7.75 -1.13
N SER A 38 -2.00 6.73 -0.93
CA SER A 38 -0.83 6.51 -1.75
C SER A 38 -1.31 6.49 -3.20
N ARG A 39 -0.74 7.35 -4.06
CA ARG A 39 -1.09 7.40 -5.48
C ARG A 39 -0.17 6.46 -6.23
N ILE A 40 -0.76 5.58 -7.03
CA ILE A 40 -0.02 4.75 -7.96
C ILE A 40 0.46 5.60 -9.14
N THR A 41 1.68 5.36 -9.62
CA THR A 41 2.20 5.99 -10.84
C THR A 41 1.95 5.08 -12.05
N THR A 42 2.05 5.61 -13.27
CA THR A 42 1.78 4.85 -14.51
C THR A 42 2.69 3.64 -14.71
N THR A 43 3.82 3.56 -14.01
CA THR A 43 4.76 2.43 -14.12
C THR A 43 4.59 1.38 -13.03
N ASP A 44 3.84 1.72 -11.98
CA ASP A 44 3.60 0.82 -10.87
C ASP A 44 2.53 -0.21 -11.23
N ARG A 45 2.57 -1.35 -10.54
CA ARG A 45 1.51 -2.35 -10.58
C ARG A 45 1.06 -2.66 -9.17
N LEU A 46 -0.19 -3.09 -9.01
CA LEU A 46 -0.63 -3.72 -7.77
C LEU A 46 -0.65 -5.22 -7.96
N MET A 47 -0.20 -5.95 -6.94
CA MET A 47 -0.31 -7.39 -6.92
C MET A 47 -1.06 -7.80 -5.66
N LYS A 48 -2.09 -8.62 -5.83
CA LYS A 48 -2.78 -9.27 -4.74
C LYS A 48 -2.03 -10.54 -4.34
N MET A 49 -1.69 -10.69 -3.06
CA MET A 49 -1.02 -11.87 -2.50
C MET A 49 -1.76 -12.29 -1.23
N ASP A 50 -2.36 -13.47 -1.19
CA ASP A 50 -3.06 -14.08 -0.03
C ASP A 50 -4.01 -13.17 0.78
N ASP A 51 -3.52 -12.39 1.74
CA ASP A 51 -4.33 -11.44 2.53
C ASP A 51 -3.87 -9.98 2.41
N ARG A 52 -2.84 -9.72 1.60
CA ARG A 52 -2.22 -8.42 1.43
C ARG A 52 -2.19 -7.98 -0.03
N VAL A 53 -2.12 -6.66 -0.22
CA VAL A 53 -1.82 -6.05 -1.51
C VAL A 53 -0.44 -5.42 -1.43
N VAL A 54 0.32 -5.57 -2.49
CA VAL A 54 1.62 -4.93 -2.63
C VAL A 54 1.67 -4.07 -3.88
N ILE A 55 2.39 -2.97 -3.80
CA ILE A 55 2.73 -2.11 -4.95
C ILE A 55 4.06 -2.62 -5.50
N VAL A 56 4.04 -3.13 -6.73
CA VAL A 56 5.23 -3.50 -7.46
C VAL A 56 5.78 -2.27 -8.15
N ARG A 57 6.87 -1.73 -7.60
CA ARG A 57 7.61 -0.60 -8.15
C ARG A 57 9.04 -1.04 -8.46
N GLN A 58 9.45 -0.92 -9.73
CA GLN A 58 10.80 -1.27 -10.17
C GLN A 58 11.26 -2.69 -9.76
N GLY A 59 10.35 -3.67 -9.83
CA GLY A 59 10.64 -5.07 -9.47
C GLY A 59 10.70 -5.36 -7.95
N ARG A 60 10.33 -4.39 -7.11
CA ARG A 60 10.16 -4.59 -5.66
C ARG A 60 8.69 -4.50 -5.31
N ALA A 61 8.20 -5.49 -4.57
CA ALA A 61 6.91 -5.39 -3.91
C ALA A 61 7.06 -4.58 -2.62
N ILE A 62 6.27 -3.52 -2.51
CA ILE A 62 6.18 -2.66 -1.34
C ILE A 62 4.83 -2.94 -0.72
N PRO A 63 4.75 -3.36 0.56
CA PRO A 63 3.49 -3.55 1.25
C PRO A 63 2.61 -2.32 1.15
N MET A 64 1.36 -2.52 0.73
CA MET A 64 0.38 -1.44 0.73
C MET A 64 -0.08 -1.22 2.17
N THR A 65 0.06 0.01 2.67
CA THR A 65 -0.30 0.38 4.06
C THR A 65 -1.57 1.20 4.17
N ALA A 66 -2.09 1.68 3.04
CA ALA A 66 -3.36 2.37 2.94
C ALA A 66 -4.05 2.08 1.61
N GLU A 67 -5.35 2.35 1.53
CA GLU A 67 -6.10 2.29 0.28
C GLU A 67 -5.43 3.15 -0.80
N THR A 68 -5.27 2.60 -2.00
CA THR A 68 -4.56 3.24 -3.11
C THR A 68 -5.53 3.57 -4.23
N THR A 69 -5.51 4.82 -4.68
CA THR A 69 -6.33 5.25 -5.82
C THR A 69 -5.56 5.04 -7.12
N LEU A 70 -6.23 4.41 -8.08
CA LEU A 70 -5.78 4.14 -9.43
C LEU A 70 -5.96 5.36 -10.33
N THR A 71 -5.28 5.38 -11.48
CA THR A 71 -5.37 6.49 -12.44
C THR A 71 -6.75 6.62 -13.07
N ASN A 72 -7.53 5.53 -13.10
CA ASN A 72 -8.92 5.52 -13.56
C ASN A 72 -9.93 5.99 -12.48
N GLY A 73 -9.46 6.42 -11.30
CA GLY A 73 -10.31 6.84 -10.18
C GLY A 73 -10.91 5.72 -9.33
N SER A 74 -10.69 4.45 -9.70
CA SER A 74 -11.00 3.30 -8.84
C SER A 74 -10.00 3.22 -7.69
N ARG A 75 -10.35 2.47 -6.63
CA ARG A 75 -9.52 2.34 -5.43
C ARG A 75 -9.29 0.88 -5.08
N VAL A 76 -8.11 0.54 -4.61
CA VAL A 76 -7.77 -0.80 -4.13
C VAL A 76 -7.51 -0.73 -2.65
N SER A 77 -8.31 -1.47 -1.90
CA SER A 77 -8.19 -1.58 -0.45
C SER A 77 -7.14 -2.64 -0.06
N LEU A 78 -6.71 -2.59 1.21
CA LEU A 78 -5.65 -3.44 1.76
C LEU A 78 -5.90 -4.93 1.62
N ASP A 79 -7.18 -5.32 1.67
CA ASP A 79 -7.60 -6.71 1.60
C ASP A 79 -7.69 -7.22 0.15
N GLY A 80 -7.39 -6.39 -0.85
CA GLY A 80 -7.53 -6.76 -2.26
C GLY A 80 -8.90 -6.52 -2.87
N THR A 81 -9.76 -5.72 -2.25
CA THR A 81 -11.02 -5.31 -2.88
C THR A 81 -10.78 -4.11 -3.79
N LEU A 82 -11.07 -4.26 -5.08
CA LEU A 82 -11.16 -3.19 -6.06
C LEU A 82 -12.54 -2.53 -5.96
N ILE A 83 -12.55 -1.21 -5.79
CA ILE A 83 -13.72 -0.36 -5.65
C ILE A 83 -13.76 0.55 -6.86
N SER A 84 -14.73 0.39 -7.75
CA SER A 84 -14.88 1.25 -8.92
C SER A 84 -15.23 2.68 -8.50
N GLN A 85 -15.10 3.63 -9.42
CA GLN A 85 -15.55 5.00 -9.20
C GLN A 85 -17.05 5.10 -8.87
N SER A 86 -17.87 4.18 -9.39
CA SER A 86 -19.31 4.08 -9.08
C SER A 86 -19.61 3.44 -7.72
N GLY A 87 -18.58 2.97 -6.99
CA GLY A 87 -18.71 2.31 -5.70
C GLY A 87 -18.91 0.79 -5.75
N SER A 88 -18.93 0.19 -6.93
CA SER A 88 -19.03 -1.27 -7.09
C SER A 88 -17.77 -1.93 -6.53
N ARG A 89 -17.93 -3.03 -5.79
CA ARG A 89 -16.83 -3.73 -5.12
C ARG A 89 -16.59 -5.08 -5.75
N GLN A 90 -15.32 -5.41 -5.99
CA GLN A 90 -14.90 -6.70 -6.51
C GLN A 90 -13.67 -7.17 -5.75
N LYS A 91 -13.75 -8.36 -5.15
CA LYS A 91 -12.58 -9.00 -4.53
C LYS A 91 -11.66 -9.51 -5.64
N LEU A 92 -10.37 -9.14 -5.56
CA LEU A 92 -9.37 -9.64 -6.48
C LEU A 92 -8.95 -11.05 -6.05
N PRO A 93 -8.90 -12.01 -6.98
CA PRO A 93 -8.25 -13.30 -6.74
C PRO A 93 -6.79 -13.09 -6.36
N ASP A 94 -6.22 -14.05 -5.63
CA ASP A 94 -4.78 -14.05 -5.38
C ASP A 94 -4.00 -14.10 -6.68
N CYS A 95 -2.79 -13.54 -6.63
CA CYS A 95 -1.88 -13.46 -7.77
C CYS A 95 -2.38 -12.57 -8.91
N THR A 96 -3.48 -11.84 -8.69
CA THR A 96 -3.97 -10.86 -9.65
C THR A 96 -3.02 -9.67 -9.69
N VAL A 97 -2.56 -9.33 -10.89
CA VAL A 97 -1.78 -8.12 -11.16
C VAL A 97 -2.69 -7.08 -11.80
N LEU A 98 -2.78 -5.91 -11.18
CA LEU A 98 -3.46 -4.75 -11.75
C LEU A 98 -2.44 -3.72 -12.24
N GLY A 99 -2.76 -3.15 -13.40
CA GLY A 99 -2.12 -1.95 -13.90
C GLY A 99 -2.54 -0.71 -13.11
N PRO A 100 -1.90 0.43 -13.38
CA PRO A 100 -2.23 1.71 -12.76
C PRO A 100 -3.65 2.18 -13.08
N ASP A 101 -4.22 1.70 -14.19
CA ASP A 101 -5.57 1.97 -14.68
C ASP A 101 -6.63 1.00 -14.16
N GLY A 102 -6.25 0.05 -13.28
CA GLY A 102 -7.15 -0.98 -12.76
C GLY A 102 -7.46 -2.11 -13.72
N GLY A 103 -6.90 -2.08 -14.93
CA GLY A 103 -6.93 -3.21 -15.84
C GLY A 103 -6.12 -4.37 -15.27
N ARG A 104 -6.60 -5.61 -15.46
CA ARG A 104 -5.79 -6.79 -15.17
C ARG A 104 -4.67 -6.86 -16.20
N VAL A 105 -3.44 -6.94 -15.72
CA VAL A 105 -2.30 -7.19 -16.59
C VAL A 105 -2.21 -8.70 -16.77
N PRO A 106 -2.44 -9.24 -17.98
CA PRO A 106 -2.21 -10.65 -18.23
C PRO A 106 -0.72 -10.93 -18.01
N ASP A 107 -0.41 -11.69 -16.96
CA ASP A 107 0.96 -12.04 -16.63
C ASP A 107 1.34 -13.35 -17.31
N HIS A 108 1.76 -13.25 -18.57
CA HIS A 108 2.34 -14.37 -19.31
C HIS A 108 3.78 -14.68 -18.90
N ALA A 109 4.39 -13.82 -18.09
CA ALA A 109 5.76 -14.01 -17.65
C ALA A 109 5.76 -14.85 -16.37
N SER A 110 6.61 -15.88 -16.34
CA SER A 110 6.87 -16.60 -15.09
C SER A 110 7.65 -15.68 -14.17
N ARG A 111 7.16 -15.47 -12.95
CA ARG A 111 7.85 -14.65 -11.93
C ARG A 111 8.16 -15.49 -10.72
N VAL A 112 9.22 -15.14 -10.02
CA VAL A 112 9.48 -15.62 -8.66
C VAL A 112 9.44 -14.48 -7.68
N VAL A 113 8.79 -14.70 -6.55
CA VAL A 113 8.61 -13.69 -5.50
C VAL A 113 8.88 -14.31 -4.13
N MET A 114 9.54 -13.56 -3.25
CA MET A 114 9.71 -13.94 -1.84
C MET A 114 8.47 -13.50 -1.06
N ILE A 115 7.74 -14.46 -0.48
CA ILE A 115 6.54 -14.22 0.34
C ILE A 115 6.66 -15.02 1.63
N ASP A 116 6.57 -14.33 2.77
CA ASP A 116 6.63 -14.90 4.12
C ASP A 116 7.85 -15.84 4.29
N GLY A 117 9.00 -15.44 3.74
CA GLY A 117 10.25 -16.21 3.77
C GLY A 117 10.29 -17.42 2.82
N GLN A 118 9.28 -17.59 1.96
CA GLN A 118 9.23 -18.66 0.96
C GLN A 118 9.31 -18.09 -0.46
N MET A 119 10.12 -18.74 -1.30
CA MET A 119 10.12 -18.45 -2.73
C MET A 119 8.90 -19.07 -3.38
N MET A 120 8.11 -18.24 -4.06
CA MET A 120 6.91 -18.61 -4.78
C MET A 120 7.10 -18.34 -6.28
N VAL A 121 6.64 -19.27 -7.12
CA VAL A 121 6.58 -19.11 -8.57
C VAL A 121 5.16 -18.69 -8.94
N MET A 122 5.03 -17.56 -9.60
CA MET A 122 3.78 -17.06 -10.17
C MET A 122 3.79 -17.24 -11.69
N ARG A 123 2.79 -17.92 -12.24
CA ARG A 123 2.63 -18.16 -13.68
C ARG A 123 1.14 -18.25 -14.00
N ASP A 124 0.71 -17.52 -15.03
CA ASP A 124 -0.67 -17.57 -15.55
C ASP A 124 -1.74 -17.33 -14.47
N GLY A 125 -1.45 -16.44 -13.52
CA GLY A 125 -2.35 -16.13 -12.39
C GLY A 125 -2.44 -17.21 -11.31
N ALA A 126 -1.64 -18.27 -11.40
CA ALA A 126 -1.47 -19.26 -10.33
C ALA A 126 -0.14 -19.05 -9.62
N THR A 127 -0.12 -19.32 -8.31
CA THR A 127 1.10 -19.31 -7.50
C THR A 127 1.32 -20.66 -6.85
N ARG A 128 2.58 -21.09 -6.82
CA ARG A 128 3.02 -22.33 -6.17
C ARG A 128 4.35 -22.12 -5.50
N ARG A 129 4.65 -22.92 -4.48
CA ARG A 129 5.98 -22.93 -3.87
C ARG A 129 7.03 -23.29 -4.92
N MET A 130 8.16 -22.60 -4.87
CA MET A 130 9.33 -22.93 -5.67
C MET A 130 9.98 -24.20 -5.12
N GLU A 131 10.05 -25.24 -5.94
CA GLU A 131 10.63 -26.54 -5.56
C GLU A 131 12.09 -26.70 -6.01
N MET A 132 12.52 -25.87 -6.97
CA MET A 132 13.83 -25.97 -7.57
C MET A 132 14.38 -24.59 -7.88
N SER A 133 15.69 -24.44 -7.71
CA SER A 133 16.42 -23.24 -8.13
C SER A 133 16.23 -22.97 -9.62
N THR A 134 16.03 -21.70 -9.99
CA THR A 134 15.74 -21.29 -11.37
C THR A 134 16.70 -20.19 -11.82
N SER A 135 17.23 -20.32 -13.03
CA SER A 135 18.02 -19.27 -13.67
C SER A 135 17.08 -18.19 -14.25
N LEU A 136 17.39 -16.92 -13.99
CA LEU A 136 16.58 -15.78 -14.42
C LEU A 136 16.90 -15.31 -15.85
N GLY A 137 17.87 -15.96 -16.53
CA GLY A 137 18.61 -15.33 -17.62
C GLY A 137 19.60 -14.31 -17.06
N SER A 138 20.67 -13.98 -17.78
CA SER A 138 21.83 -13.18 -17.29
C SER A 138 22.81 -13.86 -16.31
N GLY A 139 22.78 -15.19 -16.18
CA GLY A 139 23.72 -15.93 -15.30
C GLY A 139 23.40 -15.84 -13.81
N ARG A 140 22.22 -15.29 -13.48
CA ARG A 140 21.69 -15.19 -12.12
C ARG A 140 20.77 -16.37 -11.84
N THR A 141 20.93 -17.00 -10.67
CA THR A 141 20.10 -18.11 -10.21
C THR A 141 19.40 -17.72 -8.93
N VAL A 142 18.09 -17.93 -8.87
CA VAL A 142 17.31 -17.84 -7.63
C VAL A 142 17.14 -19.23 -7.08
N THR A 143 17.52 -19.41 -5.82
CA THR A 143 17.36 -20.67 -5.09
C THR A 143 16.03 -20.71 -4.36
N GLN A 144 15.49 -21.92 -4.15
CA GLN A 144 14.26 -22.11 -3.37
C GLN A 144 14.37 -21.59 -1.93
N ASP A 145 15.59 -21.56 -1.38
CA ASP A 145 15.90 -21.12 -0.01
C ASP A 145 16.01 -19.59 0.12
N GLY A 146 15.65 -18.84 -0.93
CA GLY A 146 15.62 -17.39 -0.84
C GLY A 146 16.95 -16.69 -1.12
N TYR A 147 17.88 -17.35 -1.81
CA TYR A 147 19.13 -16.71 -2.24
C TYR A 147 19.19 -16.47 -3.73
N LEU A 148 19.72 -15.31 -4.10
CA LEU A 148 20.15 -14.97 -5.44
C LEU A 148 21.66 -15.21 -5.57
N ILE A 149 22.03 -16.08 -6.49
CA ILE A 149 23.41 -16.41 -6.86
C ILE A 149 23.73 -15.72 -8.18
N GLU A 150 24.87 -15.03 -8.23
CA GLU A 150 25.38 -14.33 -9.40
C GLU A 150 26.90 -14.51 -9.47
N GLY A 151 27.36 -15.42 -10.34
CA GLY A 151 28.74 -15.90 -10.30
C GLY A 151 29.07 -16.50 -8.93
N SER A 152 30.12 -16.00 -8.27
CA SER A 152 30.53 -16.44 -6.92
C SER A 152 29.79 -15.71 -5.78
N ARG A 153 28.91 -14.75 -6.09
CA ARG A 153 28.21 -13.95 -5.07
C ARG A 153 26.87 -14.58 -4.72
N LYS A 154 26.66 -14.87 -3.45
CA LYS A 154 25.37 -15.29 -2.88
C LYS A 154 24.79 -14.13 -2.06
N ARG A 155 23.53 -13.76 -2.32
CA ARG A 155 22.80 -12.72 -1.58
C ARG A 155 21.43 -13.23 -1.19
N GLU A 156 20.99 -12.87 0.00
CA GLU A 156 19.61 -13.13 0.42
C GLU A 156 18.64 -12.24 -0.37
N ILE A 157 17.52 -12.81 -0.74
CA ILE A 157 16.44 -12.14 -1.45
C ILE A 157 15.53 -11.51 -0.40
N PRO A 158 15.38 -10.17 -0.40
CA PRO A 158 14.48 -9.54 0.56
C PRO A 158 13.03 -9.90 0.27
N GLU A 159 12.22 -9.91 1.32
CA GLU A 159 10.77 -10.07 1.24
C GLU A 159 10.16 -9.14 0.18
N GLY A 160 9.28 -9.70 -0.66
CA GLY A 160 8.63 -8.98 -1.75
C GLY A 160 9.51 -8.71 -2.97
N ALA A 161 10.78 -9.17 -3.02
CA ALA A 161 11.56 -9.07 -4.24
C ALA A 161 10.94 -9.94 -5.34
N ILE A 162 10.72 -9.35 -6.52
CA ILE A 162 10.14 -10.03 -7.68
C ILE A 162 11.19 -10.14 -8.77
N PHE A 163 11.39 -11.35 -9.28
CA PHE A 163 12.23 -11.60 -10.44
C PHE A 163 11.40 -12.20 -11.56
N THR A 164 11.67 -11.77 -12.79
CA THR A 164 11.05 -12.39 -13.96
C THR A 164 11.96 -13.53 -14.43
N ILE A 165 11.43 -14.73 -14.49
CA ILE A 165 12.09 -15.87 -15.11
C ILE A 165 11.96 -15.68 -16.62
N GLY A 166 13.06 -15.30 -17.28
CA GLY A 166 13.09 -15.21 -18.73
C GLY A 166 12.95 -16.59 -19.37
N SER A 167 12.01 -16.74 -20.30
CA SER A 167 12.25 -17.62 -21.44
C SER A 167 13.47 -17.06 -22.15
N SER A 168 14.56 -17.83 -22.24
CA SER A 168 15.62 -17.53 -23.20
C SER A 168 14.93 -17.21 -24.52
N ALA A 169 15.19 -16.01 -25.05
CA ALA A 169 14.95 -15.75 -26.46
C ALA A 169 15.62 -16.91 -27.21
N ARG A 170 14.82 -17.65 -27.99
CA ARG A 170 15.35 -18.49 -29.05
C ARG A 170 15.53 -17.62 -30.27
#